data_AF-A0A2W6CXM3-F1
#
_entry.id   AF-A0A2W6CXM3-F1
#
_cell.length_a   1.000
_cell.length_b   1.000
_cell.length_c   1.000
_cell.angle_alpha   90.00
_cell.angle_beta   90.00
_cell.angle_gamma   90.00
#
_symmetry.space_group_name_H-M   'P 1'
#
loop_
_entity.id
_entity.type
_entity.pdbx_description
1 polymer ?
#
loop_
_entity_poly.entity_id
_entity_poly.type
_entity_poly.pdbx_seq_one_letter_code
_entity_poly.pdbx_strand_id
1 'polypeptide(L)'
;VQSIGGGPMIPPGTLRDGNVARGGDLFRLNCASCHGTTFKGAPLSAGKVAPSLNDATDEQFYAAMLSGPESMPIFSDNQLTPAQKREVINYVQTMKASKDPGGNGIDRIGPVSEALVFFIAGVGAVMAAIMWIGAKSE
;
A
#
# COMPACT_ATOMS: atom_id res chain seq x y z
N VAL A 1 -18.91 -16.51 3.56
CA VAL A 1 -19.77 -15.42 3.00
C VAL A 1 -20.36 -15.77 1.62
N GLN A 2 -19.64 -16.43 0.70
CA GLN A 2 -20.24 -16.87 -0.58
C GLN A 2 -21.21 -18.06 -0.45
N SER A 3 -20.95 -19.01 0.46
CA SER A 3 -21.77 -20.24 0.58
C SER A 3 -23.11 -20.07 1.31
N ILE A 4 -23.38 -18.94 1.97
CA ILE A 4 -24.57 -18.77 2.83
C ILE A 4 -25.28 -17.40 2.64
N GLY A 5 -24.69 -16.42 1.94
CA GLY A 5 -25.20 -15.03 2.01
C GLY A 5 -25.12 -14.18 0.73
N GLY A 6 -24.90 -14.76 -0.45
CA GLY A 6 -24.94 -13.99 -1.71
C GLY A 6 -23.87 -12.89 -1.82
N GLY A 7 -22.67 -13.12 -1.27
CA GLY A 7 -21.54 -12.21 -1.40
C GLY A 7 -21.11 -11.99 -2.87
N PRO A 8 -20.24 -10.98 -3.13
CA PRO A 8 -19.85 -10.62 -4.49
C PRO A 8 -19.37 -11.83 -5.30
N MET A 9 -19.91 -11.98 -6.51
CA MET A 9 -19.54 -13.05 -7.43
C MET A 9 -18.14 -12.77 -7.98
N ILE A 10 -17.16 -13.52 -7.48
CA ILE A 10 -15.78 -13.42 -7.95
C ILE A 10 -15.65 -14.26 -9.22
N PRO A 11 -15.10 -13.72 -10.31
CA PRO A 11 -14.93 -14.48 -11.55
C PRO A 11 -13.97 -15.65 -11.34
N PRO A 12 -14.25 -16.82 -11.95
CA PRO A 12 -13.34 -17.96 -11.90
C PRO A 12 -12.07 -17.67 -12.72
N GLY A 13 -10.94 -18.22 -12.27
CA GLY A 13 -9.64 -18.10 -12.96
C GLY A 13 -8.65 -17.19 -12.23
N THR A 14 -7.58 -16.78 -12.93
CA THR A 14 -6.57 -15.89 -12.34
C THR A 14 -7.13 -14.48 -12.17
N LEU A 15 -6.97 -13.94 -10.95
CA LEU A 15 -7.27 -12.55 -10.60
C LEU A 15 -6.05 -11.64 -10.75
N ARG A 16 -4.88 -12.21 -11.07
CA ARG A 16 -3.63 -11.51 -11.35
C ARG A 16 -3.35 -11.61 -12.84
N ASP A 17 -3.83 -10.63 -13.58
CA ASP A 17 -3.67 -10.59 -15.04
C ASP A 17 -3.60 -9.13 -15.53
N GLY A 18 -3.12 -8.96 -16.76
CA GLY A 18 -3.05 -7.67 -17.43
C GLY A 18 -1.83 -6.82 -17.07
N ASN A 19 -1.87 -5.55 -17.50
CA ASN A 19 -0.73 -4.64 -17.43
C ASN A 19 -0.55 -4.04 -16.03
N VAL A 20 0.56 -4.37 -15.38
CA VAL A 20 0.95 -3.88 -14.04
C VAL A 20 1.08 -2.35 -13.99
N ALA A 21 1.63 -1.71 -15.01
CA ALA A 21 1.79 -0.26 -15.04
C ALA A 21 0.43 0.45 -15.06
N ARG A 22 -0.47 -0.01 -15.93
CA ARG A 22 -1.85 0.50 -15.99
C ARG A 22 -2.61 0.25 -14.70
N GLY A 23 -2.46 -0.93 -14.11
CA GLY A 23 -3.01 -1.25 -12.79
C GLY A 23 -2.52 -0.29 -11.70
N GLY A 24 -1.25 0.14 -11.79
CA GLY A 24 -0.67 1.15 -10.91
C GLY A 24 -1.29 2.52 -11.07
N ASP A 25 -1.58 2.95 -12.30
CA ASP A 25 -2.26 4.24 -12.55
C ASP A 25 -3.68 4.21 -11.98
N LEU A 26 -4.41 3.13 -12.24
CA LEU A 26 -5.76 2.93 -11.72
C LEU A 26 -5.79 2.91 -10.19
N PHE A 27 -4.82 2.23 -9.56
CA PHE A 27 -4.71 2.21 -8.10
C PHE A 27 -4.44 3.61 -7.53
N ARG A 28 -3.52 4.37 -8.13
CA ARG A 28 -3.20 5.73 -7.68
C ARG A 28 -4.39 6.68 -7.79
N LEU A 29 -5.20 6.54 -8.84
CA LEU A 29 -6.36 7.38 -9.08
C LEU A 29 -7.55 7.03 -8.17
N ASN A 30 -7.73 5.77 -7.79
CA ASN A 30 -8.96 5.29 -7.15
C ASN A 30 -8.79 4.79 -5.71
N CYS A 31 -7.60 4.34 -5.31
CA CYS A 31 -7.39 3.58 -4.08
C CYS A 31 -6.35 4.20 -3.15
N ALA A 32 -5.31 4.82 -3.70
CA ALA A 32 -4.16 5.31 -2.94
C ALA A 32 -4.52 6.40 -1.92
N SER A 33 -5.58 7.18 -2.15
CA SER A 33 -6.04 8.22 -1.23
C SER A 33 -6.43 7.67 0.14
N CYS A 34 -6.92 6.42 0.21
CA CYS A 34 -7.31 5.76 1.45
C CYS A 34 -6.30 4.71 1.90
N HIS A 35 -5.76 3.92 0.97
CA HIS A 35 -4.87 2.80 1.31
C HIS A 35 -3.39 3.14 1.31
N GLY A 36 -3.04 4.38 0.96
CA GLY A 36 -1.67 4.85 0.81
C GLY A 36 -1.00 4.25 -0.44
N THR A 37 0.09 4.90 -0.86
CA THR A 37 0.91 4.42 -1.99
C THR A 37 1.68 3.14 -1.66
N THR A 38 1.85 2.84 -0.37
CA THR A 38 2.59 1.68 0.16
C THR A 38 1.67 0.59 0.68
N PHE A 39 0.36 0.73 0.42
CA PHE A 39 -0.68 -0.25 0.73
C PHE A 39 -0.91 -0.50 2.23
N LYS A 40 -0.36 0.34 3.11
CA LYS A 40 -0.44 0.18 4.56
C LYS A 40 -1.76 0.64 5.18
N GLY A 41 -2.58 1.37 4.43
CA GLY A 41 -3.78 2.00 4.97
C GLY A 41 -3.50 3.37 5.59
N ALA A 42 -4.55 4.16 5.76
CA ALA A 42 -4.50 5.46 6.41
C ALA A 42 -5.71 5.65 7.33
N PRO A 43 -5.56 6.45 8.41
CA PRO A 43 -6.71 6.87 9.21
C PRO A 43 -7.68 7.70 8.36
N LEU A 44 -8.96 7.40 8.51
CA LEU A 44 -10.09 8.04 7.84
C LEU A 44 -10.85 8.92 8.83
N SER A 45 -11.79 9.71 8.32
CA SER A 45 -12.70 10.49 9.15
C SER A 45 -13.56 9.59 10.05
N ALA A 46 -14.12 10.19 11.11
CA ALA A 46 -14.96 9.51 12.10
C ALA A 46 -14.27 8.33 12.82
N GLY A 47 -12.95 8.37 12.98
CA GLY A 47 -12.17 7.35 13.70
C GLY A 47 -12.05 6.02 12.97
N LYS A 48 -12.46 5.94 11.70
CA LYS A 48 -12.30 4.75 10.86
C LYS A 48 -10.87 4.65 10.33
N VAL A 49 -10.46 3.46 9.91
CA VAL A 49 -9.12 3.24 9.35
C VAL A 49 -9.25 2.37 8.10
N ALA A 50 -8.61 2.80 7.02
CA ALA A 50 -8.49 1.94 5.84
C ALA A 50 -7.51 0.80 6.17
N PRO A 51 -7.88 -0.47 5.95
CA PRO A 51 -7.00 -1.58 6.29
C PRO A 51 -5.77 -1.64 5.37
N SER A 52 -4.70 -2.26 5.88
CA SER A 52 -3.53 -2.64 5.09
C SER A 52 -3.92 -3.68 4.05
N LEU A 53 -3.45 -3.51 2.81
CA LEU A 53 -3.64 -4.45 1.72
C LEU A 53 -2.47 -5.44 1.60
N ASN A 54 -1.45 -5.32 2.46
CA ASN A 54 -0.29 -6.21 2.45
C ASN A 54 -0.68 -7.67 2.81
N ASP A 55 -1.73 -7.85 3.61
CA ASP A 55 -2.19 -9.18 4.04
C ASP A 55 -3.41 -9.69 3.24
N ALA A 56 -3.94 -8.86 2.33
CA ALA A 56 -5.14 -9.20 1.57
C ALA A 56 -4.86 -10.25 0.48
N THR A 57 -5.74 -11.26 0.38
CA THR A 57 -5.76 -12.21 -0.74
C THR A 57 -6.38 -11.57 -1.98
N ASP A 58 -6.18 -12.19 -3.15
CA ASP A 58 -6.71 -11.66 -4.41
C ASP A 58 -8.25 -11.63 -4.42
N GLU A 59 -8.86 -12.68 -3.86
CA GLU A 59 -10.31 -12.81 -3.75
C GLU A 59 -10.87 -11.75 -2.80
N GLN A 60 -10.21 -11.51 -1.66
CA GLN A 60 -10.60 -10.46 -0.72
C GLN A 60 -10.50 -9.08 -1.37
N PHE A 61 -9.45 -8.84 -2.16
CA PHE A 61 -9.28 -7.58 -2.87
C PHE A 61 -10.37 -7.37 -3.91
N TYR A 62 -10.66 -8.40 -4.72
CA TYR A 62 -11.71 -8.34 -5.73
C TYR A 62 -13.09 -8.16 -5.10
N ALA A 63 -13.38 -8.91 -4.04
CA ALA A 63 -14.62 -8.78 -3.29
C ALA A 63 -14.78 -7.39 -2.67
N ALA A 64 -13.72 -6.82 -2.09
CA ALA A 64 -13.75 -5.49 -1.50
C ALA A 64 -14.05 -4.39 -2.53
N MET A 65 -13.51 -4.49 -3.75
CA MET A 65 -13.86 -3.56 -4.83
C MET A 65 -15.35 -3.64 -5.23
N LEU A 66 -15.96 -4.83 -5.11
CA LEU A 66 -17.36 -5.03 -5.43
C LEU A 66 -18.31 -4.67 -4.28
N SER A 67 -17.93 -4.94 -3.03
CA SER A 67 -18.78 -4.70 -1.87
C SER A 67 -18.62 -3.32 -1.26
N GLY A 68 -17.47 -2.66 -1.44
CA GLY A 68 -17.17 -1.36 -0.84
C GLY A 68 -17.34 -1.37 0.68
N PRO A 69 -16.51 -2.13 1.43
CA PRO A 69 -16.69 -2.27 2.88
C PRO A 69 -16.49 -0.93 3.61
N GLU A 70 -17.27 -0.72 4.68
CA GLU A 70 -17.21 0.47 5.54
C GLU A 70 -17.46 1.78 4.80
N SER A 71 -16.42 2.59 4.60
CA SER A 71 -16.46 3.88 3.89
C SER A 71 -15.87 3.78 2.49
N MET A 72 -15.46 2.59 2.06
CA MET A 72 -14.89 2.37 0.73
C MET A 72 -16.01 2.44 -0.32
N PRO A 73 -15.87 3.23 -1.39
CA PRO A 73 -16.87 3.28 -2.44
C PRO A 73 -16.93 1.93 -3.18
N ILE A 74 -18.12 1.59 -3.67
CA ILE A 74 -18.32 0.43 -4.55
C ILE A 74 -17.80 0.78 -5.94
N PHE A 75 -16.97 -0.09 -6.51
CA PHE A 75 -16.47 0.02 -7.88
C PHE A 75 -17.23 -0.94 -8.78
N SER A 76 -18.33 -0.46 -9.35
CA SER A 76 -19.11 -1.21 -10.33
C SER A 76 -18.32 -1.45 -11.63
N ASP A 77 -18.77 -2.38 -12.47
CA ASP A 77 -18.11 -2.68 -13.75
C ASP A 77 -18.15 -1.51 -14.75
N ASN A 78 -19.00 -0.50 -14.50
CA ASN A 78 -19.04 0.74 -15.26
C ASN A 78 -17.92 1.72 -14.85
N GLN A 79 -17.39 1.61 -13.63
CA GLN A 79 -16.31 2.46 -13.14
C GLN A 79 -14.95 1.80 -13.32
N LEU A 80 -14.85 0.53 -12.97
CA LEU A 80 -13.68 -0.30 -13.19
C LEU A 80 -14.13 -1.62 -13.81
N THR A 81 -13.79 -1.82 -15.07
CA THR A 81 -14.10 -3.07 -15.77
C THR A 81 -13.44 -4.26 -15.06
N PRO A 82 -13.96 -5.50 -15.21
CA PRO A 82 -13.35 -6.69 -14.63
C PRO A 82 -11.88 -6.91 -15.03
N ALA A 83 -11.48 -6.45 -16.23
CA ALA A 83 -10.07 -6.47 -16.65
C ALA A 83 -9.24 -5.47 -15.83
N GLN A 84 -9.70 -4.23 -15.68
CA GLN A 84 -9.03 -3.20 -14.90
C GLN A 84 -8.91 -3.57 -13.42
N LYS A 85 -9.94 -4.21 -12.84
CA LYS A 85 -9.89 -4.74 -11.47
C LYS A 85 -8.76 -5.75 -11.30
N ARG A 86 -8.57 -6.65 -12.27
CA ARG A 86 -7.46 -7.63 -12.27
C ARG A 86 -6.10 -6.96 -12.45
N GLU A 87 -6.00 -5.93 -13.29
CA GLU A 87 -4.77 -5.15 -13.43
C GLU A 87 -4.36 -4.48 -12.10
N VAL A 88 -5.32 -3.91 -11.37
CA VAL A 88 -5.08 -3.31 -10.04
C VAL A 88 -4.58 -4.36 -9.04
N ILE A 89 -5.23 -5.53 -8.99
CA ILE A 89 -4.79 -6.63 -8.11
C ILE A 89 -3.39 -7.09 -8.50
N ASN A 90 -3.14 -7.27 -9.81
CA ASN A 90 -1.83 -7.66 -10.32
C ASN A 90 -0.75 -6.65 -9.92
N TYR A 91 -1.04 -5.35 -10.02
CA TYR A 91 -0.15 -4.29 -9.55
C TYR A 91 0.15 -4.39 -8.06
N VAL A 92 -0.87 -4.45 -7.20
CA VAL A 92 -0.67 -4.49 -5.75
C VAL A 92 0.14 -5.72 -5.34
N GLN A 93 -0.20 -6.90 -5.86
CA GLN A 93 0.50 -8.13 -5.50
C GLN A 93 1.94 -8.17 -6.04
N THR A 94 2.18 -7.63 -7.24
CA THR A 94 3.54 -7.50 -7.79
C THR A 94 4.38 -6.54 -6.94
N MET A 95 3.84 -5.40 -6.54
CA MET A 95 4.55 -4.40 -5.74
C MET A 95 4.80 -4.86 -4.29
N LYS A 96 3.91 -5.70 -3.73
CA LYS A 96 4.12 -6.39 -2.45
C LYS A 96 5.31 -7.35 -2.51
N ALA A 97 5.45 -8.09 -3.60
CA ALA A 97 6.55 -9.04 -3.81
C ALA A 97 7.87 -8.36 -4.21
N SER A 98 7.81 -7.10 -4.65
CA SER A 98 8.99 -6.37 -5.13
C SER A 98 9.88 -5.90 -3.99
N LYS A 99 11.19 -6.14 -4.11
CA LYS A 99 12.20 -5.73 -3.14
C LYS A 99 12.50 -4.23 -3.23
N ASP A 100 12.80 -3.61 -2.10
CA ASP A 100 13.19 -2.20 -2.03
C ASP A 100 14.55 -1.95 -2.69
N PRO A 101 14.62 -1.08 -3.72
CA PRO A 101 15.89 -0.62 -4.25
C PRO A 101 16.52 0.39 -3.27
N GLY A 102 17.78 0.20 -2.90
CA GLY A 102 18.54 1.18 -2.10
C GLY A 102 18.71 0.85 -0.61
N GLY A 103 18.26 -0.30 -0.14
CA GLY A 103 18.51 -0.77 1.24
C GLY A 103 17.23 -1.12 1.98
N ASN A 104 17.19 -0.85 3.28
CA ASN A 104 16.02 -1.11 4.11
C ASN A 104 14.97 -0.01 3.90
N GLY A 105 13.76 -0.37 3.48
CA GLY A 105 12.65 0.57 3.24
C GLY A 105 11.96 1.11 4.50
N ILE A 106 12.42 0.74 5.72
CA ILE A 106 11.84 1.18 7.02
C ILE A 106 10.30 1.02 7.01
N ASP A 107 9.88 -0.20 6.68
CA ASP A 107 8.46 -0.60 6.55
C ASP A 107 7.64 0.21 5.52
N ARG A 108 8.28 1.01 4.66
CA ARG A 108 7.65 1.86 3.64
C ARG A 108 6.60 2.81 4.24
N ILE A 109 6.84 3.31 5.45
CA ILE A 109 5.96 4.30 6.10
C ILE A 109 6.19 5.70 5.48
N GLY A 110 7.35 5.90 4.83
CA GLY A 110 7.66 7.08 4.02
C GLY A 110 8.47 8.13 4.79
N PRO A 111 8.39 9.41 4.36
CA PRO A 111 9.41 10.42 4.66
C PRO A 111 9.53 10.77 6.14
N VAL A 112 8.47 10.54 6.93
CA VAL A 112 8.49 10.81 8.38
C VAL A 112 9.42 9.83 9.09
N SER A 113 9.29 8.53 8.80
CA SER A 113 10.15 7.49 9.39
C SER A 113 11.60 7.61 8.92
N GLU A 114 11.80 7.95 7.65
CA GLU A 114 13.13 8.21 7.08
C GLU A 114 13.78 9.44 7.72
N ALA A 115 13.03 10.53 7.92
CA ALA A 115 13.52 11.74 8.58
C ALA A 115 13.93 11.45 10.03
N LEU A 116 13.13 10.68 10.77
CA LEU A 116 13.48 10.28 12.14
C LEU A 116 14.83 9.55 12.19
N VAL A 117 15.04 8.58 11.30
CA VAL A 117 16.30 7.86 11.20
C VAL A 117 17.44 8.78 10.77
N PHE A 118 17.20 9.70 9.84
CA PHE A 118 18.18 10.70 9.43
C PHE A 118 18.63 11.57 10.61
N PHE A 119 17.72 12.09 11.42
CA PHE A 119 18.08 12.92 12.57
C PHE A 119 18.79 12.13 13.68
N ILE A 120 18.30 10.94 14.01
CA ILE A 120 18.89 10.16 15.10
C ILE A 120 20.24 9.56 14.70
N ALA A 121 20.28 8.84 13.57
CA ALA A 121 21.48 8.13 13.15
C ALA A 121 22.43 9.02 12.33
N GLY A 122 21.89 9.78 11.37
CA GLY A 122 22.70 10.64 10.50
C GLY A 122 23.27 11.83 11.26
N VAL A 123 22.40 12.72 11.74
CA VAL A 123 22.84 13.92 12.48
C VAL A 123 23.50 13.53 13.79
N GLY A 124 22.98 12.54 14.52
CA GLY A 124 23.62 12.03 15.74
C GLY A 124 25.05 11.53 15.51
N ALA A 125 25.32 10.77 14.45
CA ALA A 125 26.68 10.32 14.14
C ALA A 125 27.62 11.49 13.78
N VAL A 126 27.13 12.48 13.03
CA VAL A 126 27.90 13.68 12.70
C VAL A 126 28.24 14.47 13.97
N MET A 127 27.27 14.68 14.87
CA MET A 127 27.50 15.37 16.14
C MET A 127 28.50 14.63 17.03
N ALA A 128 28.40 13.30 17.11
CA ALA A 128 29.37 12.48 17.84
C ALA A 128 30.79 12.60 17.27
N ALA A 129 30.93 12.60 15.94
CA ALA A 129 32.22 12.79 15.28
C ALA A 129 32.81 14.18 15.57
N ILE A 130 32.00 15.24 15.53
CA ILE A 130 32.43 16.61 15.85
C ILE A 130 32.93 16.68 17.29
N MET A 131 32.15 16.18 18.26
CA MET A 131 32.56 16.18 19.67
C MET A 131 33.84 15.37 19.91
N TRP A 132 33.99 14.24 19.24
CA TRP A 132 35.17 13.39 19.35
C TRP A 132 36.43 14.05 18.78
N ILE A 133 36.33 14.74 17.64
CA ILE A 133 37.44 15.49 17.05
C ILE A 133 37.80 16.67 17.96
N GLY A 134 36.81 17.43 18.42
CA GLY A 134 37.01 18.56 19.33
C GLY A 134 37.73 18.14 20.62
N ALA A 135 37.29 17.06 21.27
CA ALA A 135 37.89 16.54 22.49
C ALA A 135 39.33 16.02 22.35
N LYS A 136 39.83 15.81 21.13
CA LYS A 136 41.21 15.38 20.84
C LYS A 136 42.10 16.50 20.30
N SER A 137 41.54 17.68 20.10
CA SER A 137 42.24 18.85 19.58
C SER A 137 42.87 19.71 20.69
N GLU A 138 42.70 19.30 21.94
CA GLU A 138 43.29 19.86 23.16
C GLU A 138 44.40 18.96 23.73
#